data_AF-A0A8S3FFV0-F1
#
_entry.id   AF-A0A8S3FFV0-F1
#
_cell.length_a   1.000
_cell.length_b   1.000
_cell.length_c   1.000
_cell.angle_alpha   90.00
_cell.angle_beta   90.00
_cell.angle_gamma   90.00
#
_symmetry.space_group_name_H-M   'P 1'
#
loop_
_entity.id
_entity.type
_entity.pdbx_description
1 polymer ?
#
loop_
_entity_poly.entity_id
_entity_poly.type
_entity_poly.pdbx_seq_one_letter_code
_entity_poly.pdbx_strand_id
1 'polypeptide(L)' 'MKWMKGKKEGIIVAGGQGQGNGLTQLSSPQGVVVDQL' A
#
# COMPACT_ATOMS: atom_id res chain seq x y z
N MET A 1 1.27 -0.64 2.39
CA MET A 1 1.38 -2.08 2.73
C MET A 1 0.81 -2.31 4.12
N LYS A 2 0.40 -3.54 4.43
CA LYS A 2 0.02 -3.96 5.79
C LYS A 2 1.05 -4.93 6.33
N TRP A 3 1.63 -4.60 7.49
CA TRP A 3 2.57 -5.47 8.21
C TRP A 3 1.85 -6.04 9.43
N MET A 4 1.92 -7.37 9.62
CA MET A 4 1.47 -7.99 10.86
C MET A 4 2.66 -8.10 11.81
N LYS A 5 2.42 -7.94 13.12
CA LYS A 5 3.47 -8.00 14.14
C LYS A 5 4.29 -9.29 14.00
N GLY A 6 5.61 -9.14 13.95
CA GLY A 6 6.56 -10.25 13.82
C GLY A 6 6.69 -10.88 12.44
N LYS A 7 5.97 -10.38 11.41
CA LYS A 7 6.18 -10.83 10.02
C LYS A 7 7.40 -10.16 9.41
N LYS A 8 8.11 -10.92 8.57
CA LYS A 8 9.23 -10.45 7.76
C LYS A 8 8.80 -9.86 6.41
N GLU A 9 7.53 -10.06 6.04
CA GLU A 9 6.96 -9.63 4.77
C GLU A 9 5.63 -8.90 4.99
N GLY A 10 5.37 -7.93 4.12
CA GLY A 10 4.15 -7.14 4.12
C GLY A 10 3.16 -7.62 3.07
N ILE A 11 1.88 -7.30 3.28
CA ILE A 11 0.81 -7.54 2.30
C ILE A 11 0.59 -6.25 1.51
N ILE A 12 0.56 -6.35 0.18
CA ILE A 12 0.14 -5.24 -0.70
C ILE A 12 -1.37 -5.06 -0.53
N VAL A 13 -1.78 -3.86 -0.14
CA VAL A 13 -3.20 -3.52 0.11
C VAL A 13 -3.75 -2.52 -0.90
N ALA A 14 -2.88 -1.82 -1.62
CA ALA A 14 -3.22 -0.90 -2.69
C ALA A 14 -2.07 -0.82 -3.69
N GLY A 15 -2.40 -0.64 -4.98
CA GLY A 15 -1.46 -0.68 -6.09
C GLY A 15 -1.34 -2.07 -6.74
N GLY A 16 -0.61 -2.14 -7.86
CA GLY A 16 -0.39 -3.40 -8.62
C GLY A 16 -1.54 -3.82 -9.56
N GLN A 17 -2.68 -3.13 -9.52
CA GLN A 17 -3.87 -3.40 -10.34
C GLN A 17 -4.13 -2.30 -11.39
N GLY A 18 -3.10 -1.57 -11.78
CA GLY A 18 -3.22 -0.40 -12.65
C GLY A 18 -3.85 0.82 -11.97
N GLN A 19 -3.95 1.90 -12.74
CA GLN A 19 -4.56 3.15 -12.31
C GLN A 19 -6.09 3.04 -12.28
N GLY A 20 -6.71 3.56 -11.21
CA GLY A 20 -8.16 3.61 -11.10
C GLY A 20 -8.65 4.15 -9.76
N ASN A 21 -9.98 4.11 -9.58
CA ASN A 21 -10.70 4.62 -8.41
C ASN A 21 -11.23 3.50 -7.50
N GLY A 22 -10.84 2.25 -7.74
CA GLY A 22 -11.15 1.13 -6.85
C GLY A 22 -10.42 1.22 -5.50
N LEU A 23 -10.97 0.56 -4.48
CA LEU A 23 -10.43 0.57 -3.10
C LEU A 23 -8.96 0.13 -2.99
N THR A 24 -8.50 -0.69 -3.93
CA THR A 24 -7.14 -1.27 -3.98
C THR A 24 -6.29 -0.65 -5.08
N GLN A 25 -6.76 0.38 -5.79
CA GLN A 25 -6.03 1.02 -6.88
C GLN A 25 -5.42 2.34 -6.45
N LEU A 26 -4.38 2.75 -7.16
CA LEU A 26 -3.73 4.06 -7.02
C LEU A 26 -3.80 4.77 -8.37
N SER A 27 -4.25 6.02 -8.41
CA SER A 27 -4.36 6.75 -9.69
C SER A 27 -3.11 7.56 -10.04
N SER A 28 -2.69 8.46 -9.15
CA SER A 28 -1.49 9.29 -9.36
C SER A 28 -0.87 9.69 -8.02
N PRO A 29 -0.40 8.72 -7.20
CA PRO A 29 0.26 9.03 -5.95
C PRO A 29 1.59 9.74 -6.23
N GLN A 30 1.88 10.81 -5.48
CA GLN A 30 3.16 11.53 -5.60
C GLN A 30 4.27 10.93 -4.73
N GLY A 31 3.90 10.09 -3.76
CA GLY A 31 4.83 9.45 -2.85
C GLY A 31 4.09 8.60 -1.82
N VAL A 32 4.85 7.89 -0.99
CA VAL A 32 4.34 7.10 0.13
C VAL A 32 5.19 7.43 1.35
N VAL A 33 4.54 7.74 2.46
CA VAL A 33 5.19 7.96 3.77
C VAL A 33 4.80 6.83 4.70
N VAL A 34 5.78 6.34 5.46
CA VAL A 34 5.57 5.39 6.56
C VAL A 34 5.97 6.11 7.83
N ASP A 35 5.01 6.28 8.74
CA ASP A 35 5.25 6.86 10.05
C ASP A 35 5.63 5.77 11.06
N GLN A 36 6.51 6.11 12.00
CA GLN A 36 7.00 5.22 13.05
C GLN A 36 6.43 5.69 14.39
N LEU A 37 5.19 5.26 14.71
CA LEU A 37 4.58 5.39 16.04
C LEU A 37 4.55 4.03 16.75
#